data_AF-A0A2V6IKX2-F1
#
_entry.id   AF-A0A2V6IKX2-F1
#
_cell.length_a   1.000
_cell.length_b   1.000
_cell.length_c   1.000
_cell.angle_alpha   90.00
_cell.angle_beta   90.00
_cell.angle_gamma   90.00
#
_symmetry.space_group_name_H-M   'P 1'
#
loop_
_entity.id
_entity.type
_entity.pdbx_description
1 polymer ?
#
loop_
_entity_poly.entity_id
_entity_poly.type
_entity_poly.pdbx_seq_one_letter_code
_entity_poly.pdbx_strand_id
1 'polypeptide(L)'
;MTKGTGSLALILHAHLPFVRHPEHEFFREENWLFEAISESYVPLLQMIRRLLRRGVRFKLTLSVSPTLCAMLADPLLRDRYIRHLDLLIALAERECERNRAEKNLMSLSEFYREFFAETRRTFVEEWDCDLLGVFRQLRGTGAVEIMASAATHAILPILQQSPGAANAQIAIGCDQFRETFGGEPSGFWLPECAYSAGLAKSLQAENLRWFVVDAHAFDQAVPPARRGTFAPCFTRAGPAAFARDIQASRQVWSAQQGYPGDPTYRDFYRDIGFDLSAKELAPLPGNDFTGIKYHCVTGRGVAKQIYDRAVAEETARRHAHHFIERCVAELQSLQADDWNPIMTVPFDAELFGHWWFEGPIFLEHLILAAAENKLPLITPSEFLEQNPTQQVTEPATSSWGDQGFLDVWLDQKCGWIYPHLLTANSRMTALAKSC
;
A
#
# COMPACT_ATOMS: atom_id res chain seq x y z
N MET A 1 -15.62 -15.32 29.85
CA MET A 1 -15.01 -14.47 28.82
C MET A 1 -16.06 -14.31 27.73
N THR A 2 -16.46 -13.08 27.42
CA THR A 2 -17.40 -12.82 26.32
C THR A 2 -16.79 -13.33 25.01
N LYS A 3 -17.58 -14.07 24.23
CA LYS A 3 -17.19 -14.63 22.92
C LYS A 3 -16.55 -13.54 22.07
N GLY A 4 -15.25 -13.65 21.81
CA GLY A 4 -14.53 -12.67 20.98
C GLY A 4 -14.93 -12.87 19.52
N THR A 5 -15.28 -11.79 18.83
CA THR A 5 -15.63 -11.81 17.39
C THR A 5 -14.41 -12.04 16.50
N GLY A 6 -13.20 -12.16 17.06
CA GLY A 6 -11.93 -12.15 16.32
C GLY A 6 -11.34 -10.75 16.21
N SER A 7 -10.37 -10.57 15.32
CA SER A 7 -9.72 -9.28 15.04
C SER A 7 -9.39 -9.13 13.56
N LEU A 8 -9.16 -7.90 13.12
CA LEU A 8 -8.79 -7.57 11.74
C LEU A 8 -7.45 -6.82 11.73
N ALA A 9 -6.47 -7.34 10.99
CA ALA A 9 -5.20 -6.67 10.72
C ALA A 9 -5.23 -6.09 9.31
N LEU A 10 -5.30 -4.77 9.22
CA LEU A 10 -5.17 -4.01 7.98
C LEU A 10 -3.70 -3.65 7.76
N ILE A 11 -3.16 -4.00 6.60
CA ILE A 11 -1.78 -3.75 6.22
C ILE A 11 -1.76 -2.97 4.90
N LEU A 12 -1.13 -1.80 4.84
CA LEU A 12 -0.92 -1.08 3.59
C LEU A 12 0.55 -1.12 3.19
N HIS A 13 0.82 -1.51 1.95
CA HIS A 13 2.16 -1.57 1.38
C HIS A 13 2.40 -0.40 0.44
N ALA A 14 3.26 0.54 0.82
CA ALA A 14 3.66 1.66 -0.02
C ALA A 14 5.00 1.38 -0.69
N HIS A 15 4.99 1.30 -2.02
CA HIS A 15 6.19 1.03 -2.80
C HIS A 15 6.15 1.71 -4.16
N LEU A 16 7.29 2.29 -4.51
CA LEU A 16 7.62 2.69 -5.88
C LEU A 16 9.06 2.25 -6.19
N PRO A 17 9.34 1.82 -7.43
CA PRO A 17 10.71 1.58 -7.88
C PRO A 17 11.51 2.89 -7.80
N PHE A 18 12.83 2.80 -7.63
CA PHE A 18 13.67 3.98 -7.53
C PHE A 18 13.76 4.71 -8.88
N VAL A 19 13.16 5.90 -8.96
CA VAL A 19 13.19 6.77 -10.14
C VAL A 19 13.71 8.15 -9.72
N ARG A 20 14.88 8.51 -10.24
CA ARG A 20 15.52 9.80 -9.96
C ARG A 20 16.50 10.14 -11.08
N HIS A 21 16.15 11.12 -11.91
CA HIS A 21 16.93 11.51 -13.08
C HIS A 21 17.36 12.98 -13.00
N PRO A 22 18.45 13.29 -12.25
CA PRO A 22 18.98 14.65 -12.15
C PRO A 22 19.52 15.20 -13.48
N GLU A 23 19.88 14.33 -14.42
CA GLU A 23 20.38 14.68 -15.75
C GLU A 23 19.32 15.31 -16.67
N HIS A 24 18.04 15.17 -16.34
CA HIS A 24 16.92 15.73 -17.08
C HIS A 24 16.19 16.77 -16.22
N GLU A 25 15.78 17.90 -16.78
CA GLU A 25 15.00 18.91 -16.02
C GLU A 25 13.60 18.40 -15.65
N PHE A 26 13.00 17.65 -16.57
CA PHE A 26 11.72 16.95 -16.41
C PHE A 26 11.90 15.50 -16.86
N PHE A 27 11.38 14.55 -16.08
CA PHE A 27 11.38 13.14 -16.40
C PHE A 27 10.01 12.54 -16.07
N ARG A 28 9.38 11.88 -17.03
CA ARG A 28 7.96 11.51 -16.94
C ARG A 28 7.69 10.54 -15.80
N GLU A 29 8.56 9.55 -15.62
CA GLU A 29 8.39 8.49 -14.63
C GLU A 29 8.53 9.02 -13.19
N GLU A 30 9.07 10.23 -12.98
CA GLU A 30 9.05 10.88 -11.66
C GLU A 30 7.62 11.29 -11.25
N ASN A 31 6.70 11.47 -12.22
CA ASN A 31 5.30 11.78 -11.93
C ASN A 31 4.61 10.67 -11.14
N TRP A 32 5.04 9.41 -11.25
CA TRP A 32 4.50 8.32 -10.41
C TRP A 32 4.64 8.62 -8.92
N LEU A 33 5.78 9.20 -8.52
CA LEU A 33 6.00 9.63 -7.15
C LEU A 33 5.08 10.81 -6.79
N PHE A 34 4.96 11.79 -7.68
CA PHE A 34 4.17 13.00 -7.42
C PHE A 34 2.67 12.68 -7.28
N GLU A 35 2.15 11.84 -8.17
CA GLU A 35 0.79 11.31 -8.14
C GLU A 35 0.55 10.51 -6.85
N ALA A 36 1.46 9.61 -6.48
CA ALA A 36 1.32 8.83 -5.25
C ALA A 36 1.33 9.71 -3.98
N ILE A 37 2.18 10.75 -3.92
CA ILE A 37 2.17 11.68 -2.79
C ILE A 37 0.84 12.45 -2.72
N SER A 38 0.40 13.03 -3.84
CA SER A 38 -0.81 13.87 -3.89
C SER A 38 -2.10 13.07 -3.69
N GLU A 39 -2.25 11.95 -4.39
CA GLU A 39 -3.51 11.22 -4.44
C GLU A 39 -3.61 10.15 -3.34
N SER A 40 -2.49 9.62 -2.83
CA SER A 40 -2.52 8.54 -1.83
C SER A 40 -1.89 8.94 -0.49
N TYR A 41 -0.60 9.24 -0.44
CA TYR A 41 0.11 9.34 0.85
C TYR A 41 -0.36 10.55 1.69
N VAL A 42 -0.47 11.74 1.10
CA VAL A 42 -0.98 12.92 1.83
C VAL A 42 -2.41 12.68 2.33
N PRO A 43 -3.38 12.25 1.49
CA PRO A 43 -4.75 11.95 1.94
C PRO A 43 -4.82 10.87 3.03
N LEU A 44 -4.04 9.78 2.92
CA LEU A 44 -4.00 8.72 3.93
C LEU A 44 -3.50 9.23 5.28
N LEU A 45 -2.39 9.98 5.29
CA LEU A 45 -1.82 10.53 6.52
C LEU A 45 -2.74 11.58 7.15
N GLN A 46 -3.38 12.43 6.34
CA GLN A 46 -4.40 13.37 6.82
C GLN A 46 -5.59 12.64 7.45
N MET A 47 -6.06 11.55 6.83
CA MET A 47 -7.14 10.70 7.37
C MET A 47 -6.78 10.11 8.74
N ILE A 48 -5.59 9.51 8.87
CA ILE A 48 -5.11 8.96 10.14
C ILE A 48 -5.03 10.06 11.21
N ARG A 49 -4.47 11.23 10.88
CA ARG A 49 -4.41 12.37 11.81
C ARG A 49 -5.78 12.91 12.20
N ARG A 50 -6.77 12.92 11.29
CA ARG A 50 -8.16 13.31 11.62
C ARG A 50 -8.78 12.34 12.62
N LEU A 51 -8.64 11.03 12.40
CA LEU A 51 -9.16 10.01 13.32
C LEU A 51 -8.52 10.12 14.71
N LEU A 52 -7.20 10.31 14.78
CA LEU A 52 -6.49 10.51 16.04
C LEU A 52 -6.95 11.77 16.78
N ARG A 53 -7.09 12.91 16.08
CA ARG A 53 -7.61 14.16 16.66
C ARG A 53 -9.04 14.01 17.20
N ARG A 54 -9.87 13.18 16.55
CA ARG A 54 -11.23 12.84 16.99
C ARG A 54 -11.25 11.85 18.17
N GLY A 55 -10.10 11.34 18.62
CA GLY A 55 -10.01 10.36 19.69
C GLY A 55 -10.47 8.95 19.30
N VAL A 56 -10.57 8.65 18.00
CA VAL A 56 -10.91 7.30 17.51
C VAL A 56 -9.73 6.37 17.79
N ARG A 57 -10.01 5.25 18.46
CA ARG A 57 -9.01 4.21 18.74
C ARG A 57 -9.01 3.18 17.63
N PHE A 58 -7.87 3.01 16.97
CA PHE A 58 -7.68 2.03 15.90
C PHE A 58 -6.22 1.59 15.84
N LYS A 59 -5.98 0.55 15.04
CA LYS A 59 -4.66 0.05 14.70
C LYS A 59 -4.56 -0.14 13.20
N LEU A 60 -3.42 0.23 12.64
CA LEU A 60 -3.09 0.06 11.22
C LEU A 60 -1.63 -0.34 11.09
N THR A 61 -1.30 -1.18 10.11
CA THR A 61 0.09 -1.49 9.79
C THR A 61 0.44 -0.92 8.43
N LEU A 62 1.61 -0.31 8.31
CA LEU A 62 2.14 0.26 7.07
C LEU A 62 3.51 -0.32 6.78
N SER A 63 3.84 -0.51 5.51
CA SER A 63 5.23 -0.61 5.07
C SER A 63 5.52 0.52 4.09
N VAL A 64 6.72 1.08 4.18
CA VAL A 64 7.23 2.05 3.21
C VAL A 64 8.55 1.49 2.73
N SER A 65 8.61 1.08 1.46
CA SER A 65 9.82 0.44 0.92
C SER A 65 11.05 1.36 1.01
N PRO A 66 12.27 0.80 1.15
CA PRO A 66 13.48 1.62 1.22
C PRO A 66 13.72 2.49 -0.02
N THR A 67 13.36 2.03 -1.23
CA THR A 67 13.44 2.85 -2.46
C THR A 67 12.52 4.06 -2.40
N LEU A 68 11.28 3.86 -1.92
CA LEU A 68 10.33 4.96 -1.73
C LEU A 68 10.83 5.94 -0.67
N CYS A 69 11.35 5.44 0.46
CA CYS A 69 11.94 6.31 1.48
C CYS A 69 13.09 7.15 0.93
N ALA A 70 13.99 6.55 0.13
CA ALA A 70 15.09 7.28 -0.49
C ALA A 70 14.58 8.41 -1.40
N MET A 71 13.52 8.17 -2.19
CA MET A 71 12.92 9.19 -3.04
C MET A 71 12.19 10.28 -2.24
N LEU A 72 11.43 9.91 -1.22
CA LEU A 72 10.74 10.87 -0.33
C LEU A 72 11.71 11.72 0.49
N ALA A 73 12.93 11.23 0.73
CA ALA A 73 13.99 11.95 1.41
C ALA A 73 14.78 12.91 0.49
N ASP A 74 14.72 12.72 -0.83
CA ASP A 74 15.58 13.41 -1.78
C ASP A 74 15.15 14.87 -2.01
N PRO A 75 16.02 15.87 -1.77
CA PRO A 75 15.67 17.28 -1.94
C PRO A 75 15.29 17.67 -3.37
N LEU A 76 15.93 17.08 -4.39
CA LEU A 76 15.63 17.40 -5.78
C LEU A 76 14.20 16.95 -6.15
N LEU A 77 13.81 15.74 -5.75
CA LEU A 77 12.46 15.22 -5.98
C LEU A 77 11.40 16.01 -5.19
N ARG A 78 11.70 16.45 -3.96
CA ARG A 78 10.81 17.33 -3.17
C ARG A 78 10.58 18.67 -3.88
N ASP A 79 11.65 19.31 -4.35
CA ASP A 79 11.54 20.58 -5.07
C ASP A 79 10.75 20.42 -6.38
N ARG A 80 10.96 19.31 -7.11
CA ARG A 80 10.20 18.99 -8.33
C ARG A 80 8.73 18.75 -8.03
N TYR A 81 8.42 18.03 -6.95
CA TYR A 81 7.05 17.79 -6.52
C TYR A 81 6.31 19.08 -6.19
N ILE A 82 6.94 20.01 -5.46
CA ILE A 82 6.33 21.32 -5.14
C ILE A 82 6.05 22.10 -6.43
N ARG A 83 6.99 22.14 -7.37
CA ARG A 83 6.76 22.77 -8.68
C ARG A 83 5.63 22.10 -9.45
N HIS A 84 5.57 20.77 -9.43
CA HIS A 84 4.49 20.02 -10.07
C HIS A 84 3.11 20.40 -9.47
N LEU A 85 2.99 20.48 -8.15
CA LEU A 85 1.77 20.96 -7.47
C LEU A 85 1.40 22.38 -7.88
N ASP A 86 2.37 23.31 -7.95
CA ASP A 86 2.12 24.69 -8.39
C ASP A 86 1.55 24.73 -9.81
N LEU A 87 2.05 23.88 -10.71
CA LEU A 87 1.52 23.75 -12.07
C LEU A 87 0.10 23.18 -12.11
N LEU A 88 -0.21 22.19 -11.25
CA LEU A 88 -1.55 21.61 -11.15
C LEU A 88 -2.56 22.61 -10.57
N ILE A 89 -2.17 23.41 -9.57
CA ILE A 89 -3.01 24.49 -9.02
C ILE A 89 -3.34 25.50 -10.12
N ALA A 90 -2.34 25.97 -10.87
CA ALA A 90 -2.55 26.90 -11.97
C ALA A 90 -3.41 26.29 -13.10
N LEU A 91 -3.25 24.98 -13.40
CA LEU A 91 -4.13 24.29 -14.35
C LEU A 91 -5.58 24.24 -13.84
N ALA A 92 -5.80 23.90 -12.56
CA ALA A 92 -7.13 23.86 -11.96
C ALA A 92 -7.81 25.24 -11.93
N GLU A 93 -7.06 26.33 -11.73
CA GLU A 93 -7.59 27.69 -11.83
C GLU A 93 -8.07 28.01 -13.26
N ARG A 94 -7.32 27.61 -14.28
CA ARG A 94 -7.75 27.75 -15.68
C ARG A 94 -8.99 26.88 -15.98
N GLU A 95 -9.09 25.70 -15.37
CA GLU A 95 -10.30 24.87 -15.48
C GLU A 95 -11.52 25.54 -14.85
N CYS A 96 -11.38 26.21 -13.70
CA CYS A 96 -12.46 27.00 -13.12
C CYS A 96 -12.93 28.11 -14.08
N GLU A 97 -12.03 28.77 -14.78
CA GLU A 97 -12.41 29.78 -15.78
C GLU A 97 -13.12 29.16 -16.98
N ARG A 98 -12.58 28.05 -17.50
CA ARG A 98 -13.13 27.32 -18.65
C ARG A 98 -14.54 26.78 -18.38
N ASN A 99 -14.73 26.20 -17.19
CA ASN A 99 -15.94 25.49 -16.83
C ASN A 99 -16.99 26.38 -16.14
N ARG A 100 -16.76 27.71 -16.06
CA ARG A 100 -17.62 28.68 -15.35
C ARG A 100 -19.11 28.60 -15.73
N ALA A 101 -19.41 28.26 -16.98
CA ALA A 101 -20.79 28.17 -17.46
C ALA A 101 -21.50 26.85 -17.10
N GLU A 102 -20.75 25.79 -16.81
CA GLU A 102 -21.29 24.46 -16.49
C GLU A 102 -21.15 24.15 -15.01
N LYS A 103 -22.26 24.27 -14.27
CA LYS A 103 -22.27 24.19 -12.80
C LYS A 103 -21.56 22.95 -12.23
N ASN A 104 -21.79 21.76 -12.81
CA ASN A 104 -21.22 20.51 -12.30
C ASN A 104 -19.70 20.45 -12.52
N LEU A 105 -19.23 20.83 -13.72
CA LEU A 105 -17.80 20.88 -14.03
C LEU A 105 -17.09 21.99 -13.25
N MET A 106 -17.75 23.13 -13.04
CA MET A 106 -17.23 24.22 -12.20
C MET A 106 -16.97 23.73 -10.77
N SER A 107 -17.96 23.06 -10.16
CA SER A 107 -17.82 22.52 -8.80
C SER A 107 -16.68 21.50 -8.67
N LEU A 108 -16.47 20.65 -9.69
CA LEU A 108 -15.34 19.73 -9.72
C LEU A 108 -14.01 20.45 -9.93
N SER A 109 -13.98 21.51 -10.74
CA SER A 109 -12.77 22.32 -10.96
C SER A 109 -12.36 23.04 -9.68
N GLU A 110 -13.32 23.62 -8.95
CA GLU A 110 -13.09 24.23 -7.63
C GLU A 110 -12.58 23.22 -6.63
N PHE A 111 -13.14 22.01 -6.64
CA PHE A 111 -12.65 20.91 -5.81
C PHE A 111 -11.18 20.58 -6.10
N TYR A 112 -10.78 20.38 -7.36
CA TYR A 112 -9.37 20.07 -7.66
C TYR A 112 -8.43 21.21 -7.29
N ARG A 113 -8.83 22.46 -7.52
CA ARG A 113 -8.06 23.63 -7.09
C ARG A 113 -7.85 23.61 -5.57
N GLU A 114 -8.91 23.38 -4.80
CA GLU A 114 -8.84 23.28 -3.35
C GLU A 114 -8.01 22.07 -2.89
N PHE A 115 -8.20 20.91 -3.52
CA PHE A 115 -7.47 19.68 -3.23
C PHE A 115 -5.95 19.86 -3.39
N PHE A 116 -5.49 20.42 -4.51
CA PHE A 116 -4.07 20.66 -4.73
C PHE A 116 -3.52 21.77 -3.82
N ALA A 117 -4.28 22.85 -3.60
CA ALA A 117 -3.88 23.92 -2.69
C ALA A 117 -3.74 23.43 -1.24
N GLU A 118 -4.69 22.64 -0.76
CA GLU A 118 -4.67 22.03 0.58
C GLU A 118 -3.51 21.03 0.71
N THR A 119 -3.30 20.19 -0.31
CA THR A 119 -2.19 19.24 -0.38
C THR A 119 -0.85 19.97 -0.29
N ARG A 120 -0.67 21.04 -1.06
CA ARG A 120 0.52 21.87 -1.04
C ARG A 120 0.73 22.53 0.31
N ARG A 121 -0.31 23.19 0.86
CA ARG A 121 -0.24 23.85 2.17
C ARG A 121 0.15 22.85 3.25
N THR A 122 -0.51 21.70 3.27
CA THR A 122 -0.22 20.63 4.22
C THR A 122 1.23 20.15 4.09
N PHE A 123 1.66 19.82 2.88
CA PHE A 123 3.00 19.28 2.64
C PHE A 123 4.12 20.28 2.97
N VAL A 124 3.97 21.53 2.53
CA VAL A 124 5.02 22.56 2.67
C VAL A 124 4.97 23.23 4.03
N GLU A 125 3.80 23.72 4.46
CA GLU A 125 3.68 24.57 5.65
C GLU A 125 3.47 23.76 6.93
N GLU A 126 2.68 22.68 6.87
CA GLU A 126 2.37 21.89 8.08
C GLU A 126 3.39 20.77 8.33
N TRP A 127 3.96 20.19 7.27
CA TRP A 127 4.84 19.02 7.34
C TRP A 127 6.30 19.31 6.97
N ASP A 128 6.64 20.57 6.65
CA ASP A 128 8.01 21.01 6.33
C ASP A 128 8.68 20.16 5.23
N CYS A 129 7.89 19.73 4.24
CA CYS A 129 8.29 18.83 3.16
C CYS A 129 8.86 17.47 3.63
N ASP A 130 8.64 17.08 4.89
CA ASP A 130 9.15 15.85 5.50
C ASP A 130 8.03 14.83 5.74
N LEU A 131 7.59 14.17 4.65
CA LEU A 131 6.57 13.12 4.70
C LEU A 131 6.99 11.96 5.62
N LEU A 132 8.28 11.60 5.61
CA LEU A 132 8.83 10.54 6.46
C LEU A 132 8.77 10.91 7.95
N GLY A 133 8.93 12.20 8.26
CA GLY A 133 8.66 12.76 9.58
C GLY A 133 7.25 12.53 10.07
N VAL A 134 6.25 12.65 9.18
CA VAL A 134 4.85 12.37 9.53
C VAL A 134 4.64 10.89 9.82
N PHE A 135 5.19 9.98 9.02
CA PHE A 135 5.16 8.54 9.31
C PHE A 135 5.79 8.22 10.68
N ARG A 136 6.96 8.81 10.99
CA ARG A 136 7.61 8.68 12.31
C ARG A 136 6.70 9.13 13.45
N GLN A 137 6.08 10.29 13.33
CA GLN A 137 5.17 10.83 14.33
C GLN A 137 3.97 9.89 14.56
N LEU A 138 3.36 9.40 13.48
CA LEU A 138 2.24 8.47 13.56
C LEU A 138 2.62 7.15 14.23
N ARG A 139 3.81 6.61 13.93
CA ARG A 139 4.34 5.44 14.64
C ARG A 139 4.50 5.71 16.13
N GLY A 140 4.99 6.89 16.50
CA GLY A 140 5.12 7.32 17.90
C GLY A 140 3.80 7.38 18.67
N THR A 141 2.64 7.45 18.00
CA THR A 141 1.33 7.40 18.67
C THR A 141 0.92 6.00 19.11
N GLY A 142 1.56 4.95 18.58
CA GLY A 142 1.16 3.57 18.78
C GLY A 142 -0.11 3.14 18.03
N ALA A 143 -0.79 4.04 17.30
CA ALA A 143 -1.93 3.68 16.45
C ALA A 143 -1.49 3.06 15.11
N VAL A 144 -0.26 3.33 14.69
CA VAL A 144 0.31 2.82 13.44
C VAL A 144 1.57 2.02 13.75
N GLU A 145 1.61 0.76 13.32
CA GLU A 145 2.85 -0.02 13.23
C GLU A 145 3.47 0.19 11.86
N ILE A 146 4.79 0.43 11.79
CA ILE A 146 5.53 0.44 10.52
C ILE A 146 6.42 -0.79 10.49
N MET A 147 6.38 -1.52 9.39
CA MET A 147 7.18 -2.72 9.13
C MET A 147 8.25 -2.46 8.05
N ALA A 148 9.36 -3.19 8.09
CA ALA A 148 10.44 -3.07 7.11
C ALA A 148 10.11 -3.82 5.80
N SER A 149 10.94 -3.64 4.76
CA SER A 149 10.90 -4.42 3.52
C SER A 149 12.30 -4.53 2.92
N ALA A 150 12.47 -5.29 1.84
CA ALA A 150 13.74 -5.47 1.16
C ALA A 150 14.24 -4.17 0.52
N ALA A 151 15.56 -3.95 0.55
CA ALA A 151 16.23 -2.73 0.08
C ALA A 151 15.73 -2.18 -1.27
N THR A 152 15.52 -3.05 -2.25
CA THR A 152 15.06 -2.65 -3.59
C THR A 152 13.83 -3.41 -4.04
N HIS A 153 13.01 -3.87 -3.08
CA HIS A 153 11.81 -4.68 -3.35
C HIS A 153 12.10 -5.92 -4.24
N ALA A 154 13.28 -6.54 -4.06
CA ALA A 154 13.70 -7.66 -4.87
C ALA A 154 12.92 -8.95 -4.53
N ILE A 155 12.60 -9.78 -5.53
CA ILE A 155 11.94 -11.07 -5.33
C ILE A 155 12.90 -12.04 -4.64
N LEU A 156 12.84 -12.07 -3.31
CA LEU A 156 13.81 -12.74 -2.46
C LEU A 156 13.96 -14.24 -2.75
N PRO A 157 12.89 -15.02 -3.03
CA PRO A 157 13.01 -16.43 -3.39
C PRO A 157 13.91 -16.67 -4.62
N ILE A 158 13.89 -15.78 -5.61
CA ILE A 158 14.76 -15.90 -6.79
C ILE A 158 16.22 -15.60 -6.40
N LEU A 159 16.44 -14.59 -5.56
CA LEU A 159 17.78 -14.23 -5.08
C LEU A 159 18.42 -15.29 -4.17
N GLN A 160 17.67 -16.25 -3.64
CA GLN A 160 18.22 -17.31 -2.79
C GLN A 160 19.26 -18.20 -3.49
N GLN A 161 19.32 -18.19 -4.82
CA GLN A 161 20.45 -18.81 -5.55
C GLN A 161 21.80 -18.20 -5.15
N SER A 162 21.79 -16.98 -4.61
CA SER A 162 22.92 -16.30 -3.98
C SER A 162 22.50 -15.82 -2.59
N PRO A 163 22.56 -16.65 -1.53
CA PRO A 163 22.02 -16.33 -0.21
C PRO A 163 22.55 -15.01 0.37
N GLY A 164 23.80 -14.64 0.06
CA GLY A 164 24.38 -13.35 0.44
C GLY A 164 23.62 -12.14 -0.10
N ALA A 165 23.08 -12.23 -1.34
CA ALA A 165 22.30 -11.15 -1.95
C ALA A 165 20.91 -11.02 -1.28
N ALA A 166 20.23 -12.14 -1.03
CA ALA A 166 18.94 -12.13 -0.32
C ALA A 166 19.09 -11.60 1.12
N ASN A 167 20.15 -12.02 1.83
CA ASN A 167 20.44 -11.52 3.18
C ASN A 167 20.78 -10.02 3.17
N ALA A 168 21.59 -9.56 2.22
CA ALA A 168 21.91 -8.14 2.08
C ALA A 168 20.66 -7.28 1.83
N GLN A 169 19.73 -7.76 1.01
CA GLN A 169 18.45 -7.07 0.77
C GLN A 169 17.63 -6.89 2.06
N ILE A 170 17.57 -7.91 2.91
CA ILE A 170 16.86 -7.86 4.19
C ILE A 170 17.59 -6.94 5.17
N ALA A 171 18.90 -7.14 5.36
CA ALA A 171 19.72 -6.37 6.31
C ALA A 171 19.72 -4.87 5.98
N ILE A 172 19.99 -4.50 4.72
CA ILE A 172 19.97 -3.09 4.27
C ILE A 172 18.56 -2.49 4.45
N GLY A 173 17.51 -3.28 4.21
CA GLY A 173 16.14 -2.85 4.45
C GLY A 173 15.84 -2.56 5.92
N CYS A 174 16.33 -3.41 6.83
CA CYS A 174 16.24 -3.19 8.27
C CYS A 174 17.08 -1.99 8.73
N ASP A 175 18.29 -1.80 8.20
CA ASP A 175 19.14 -0.64 8.52
C ASP A 175 18.48 0.67 8.07
N GLN A 176 17.96 0.72 6.84
CA GLN A 176 17.21 1.87 6.35
C GLN A 176 15.98 2.16 7.22
N PHE A 177 15.27 1.12 7.68
CA PHE A 177 14.15 1.29 8.60
C PHE A 177 14.61 1.94 9.92
N ARG A 178 15.72 1.46 10.51
CA ARG A 178 16.27 2.03 11.76
C ARG A 178 16.65 3.49 11.58
N GLU A 179 17.29 3.84 10.46
CA GLU A 179 17.69 5.21 10.14
C GLU A 179 16.46 6.12 9.92
N THR A 180 15.44 5.63 9.22
CA THR A 180 14.31 6.45 8.78
C THR A 180 13.21 6.56 9.82
N PHE A 181 12.93 5.49 10.54
CA PHE A 181 11.82 5.40 11.48
C PHE A 181 12.25 5.28 12.95
N GLY A 182 13.51 4.89 13.22
CA GLY A 182 14.04 4.66 14.56
C GLY A 182 13.64 3.30 15.16
N GLY A 183 14.42 2.77 16.09
CA GLY A 183 14.13 1.48 16.74
C GLY A 183 14.15 0.28 15.78
N GLU A 184 13.79 -0.90 16.29
CA GLU A 184 13.85 -2.15 15.52
C GLU A 184 12.53 -2.45 14.79
N PRO A 185 12.59 -2.96 13.54
CA PRO A 185 11.41 -3.49 12.87
C PRO A 185 11.03 -4.86 13.43
N SER A 186 9.76 -5.05 13.80
CA SER A 186 9.22 -6.36 14.18
C SER A 186 8.65 -7.12 12.99
N GLY A 187 8.02 -6.41 12.05
CA GLY A 187 7.43 -6.98 10.85
C GLY A 187 8.30 -6.79 9.61
N PHE A 188 8.15 -7.69 8.64
CA PHE A 188 8.80 -7.59 7.33
C PHE A 188 7.86 -7.87 6.17
N TRP A 189 7.73 -6.91 5.26
CA TRP A 189 6.99 -7.07 4.03
C TRP A 189 7.92 -7.72 3.02
N LEU A 190 7.70 -9.01 2.78
CA LEU A 190 8.34 -9.71 1.68
C LEU A 190 7.85 -9.10 0.37
N PRO A 191 8.73 -8.65 -0.52
CA PRO A 191 8.32 -8.16 -1.83
C PRO A 191 7.40 -9.16 -2.50
N GLU A 192 6.21 -8.70 -2.86
CA GLU A 192 5.16 -9.52 -3.50
C GLU A 192 4.63 -10.68 -2.64
N CYS A 193 4.75 -10.57 -1.31
CA CYS A 193 4.59 -11.67 -0.37
C CYS A 193 5.36 -12.94 -0.80
N ALA A 194 6.43 -12.77 -1.58
CA ALA A 194 7.14 -13.87 -2.21
C ALA A 194 7.99 -14.58 -1.15
N TYR A 195 7.58 -15.79 -0.80
CA TYR A 195 8.19 -16.58 0.26
C TYR A 195 8.73 -17.90 -0.26
N SER A 196 9.78 -18.38 0.40
CA SER A 196 10.33 -19.73 0.29
C SER A 196 10.97 -20.11 1.63
N ALA A 197 10.97 -21.39 1.96
CA ALA A 197 11.35 -21.87 3.31
C ALA A 197 12.74 -21.41 3.78
N GLY A 198 13.69 -21.20 2.86
CA GLY A 198 15.04 -20.72 3.20
C GLY A 198 15.07 -19.31 3.80
N LEU A 199 14.05 -18.47 3.58
CA LEU A 199 14.04 -17.08 4.02
C LEU A 199 13.80 -16.95 5.52
N ALA A 200 13.15 -17.93 6.16
CA ALA A 200 12.80 -17.85 7.58
C ALA A 200 14.03 -17.63 8.48
N LYS A 201 15.17 -18.25 8.15
CA LYS A 201 16.44 -18.05 8.87
C LYS A 201 17.04 -16.67 8.63
N SER A 202 16.95 -16.15 7.41
CA SER A 202 17.41 -14.81 7.08
C SER A 202 16.59 -13.74 7.81
N LEU A 203 15.27 -13.93 7.89
CA LEU A 203 14.39 -13.05 8.65
C LEU A 203 14.72 -13.10 10.16
N GLN A 204 14.91 -14.31 10.70
CA GLN A 204 15.28 -14.50 12.10
C GLN A 204 16.62 -13.81 12.46
N ALA A 205 17.61 -13.87 11.56
CA ALA A 205 18.92 -13.26 11.78
C ALA A 205 18.85 -11.73 11.99
N GLU A 206 17.87 -11.08 11.37
CA GLU A 206 17.58 -9.64 11.54
C GLU A 206 16.57 -9.35 12.66
N ASN A 207 16.31 -10.33 13.55
CA ASN A 207 15.34 -10.26 14.65
C ASN A 207 13.89 -9.98 14.24
N LEU A 208 13.54 -10.21 12.97
CA LEU A 208 12.17 -10.03 12.48
C LEU A 208 11.25 -11.09 13.08
N ARG A 209 10.08 -10.67 13.55
CA ARG A 209 9.15 -11.48 14.33
C ARG A 209 8.00 -12.00 13.49
N TRP A 210 7.62 -11.30 12.43
CA TRP A 210 6.53 -11.72 11.56
C TRP A 210 6.62 -11.18 10.13
N PHE A 211 5.91 -11.83 9.22
CA PHE A 211 5.79 -11.46 7.81
C PHE A 211 4.45 -11.94 7.22
N VAL A 212 4.13 -11.51 6.00
CA VAL A 212 2.89 -11.88 5.30
C VAL A 212 3.19 -12.83 4.14
N VAL A 213 2.31 -13.80 3.92
CA VAL A 213 2.33 -14.77 2.80
C VAL A 213 0.97 -14.86 2.11
N ASP A 214 0.93 -15.47 0.93
CA ASP A 214 -0.33 -15.84 0.30
C ASP A 214 -1.05 -16.96 1.08
N ALA A 215 -2.38 -17.04 0.96
CA ALA A 215 -3.21 -18.05 1.62
C ALA A 215 -2.79 -19.49 1.32
N HIS A 216 -2.48 -19.82 0.05
CA HIS A 216 -2.15 -21.20 -0.32
C HIS A 216 -0.83 -21.67 0.32
N ALA A 217 0.01 -20.75 0.81
CA ALA A 217 1.22 -21.08 1.56
C ALA A 217 0.89 -21.88 2.82
N PHE A 218 -0.30 -21.67 3.40
CA PHE A 218 -0.79 -22.37 4.60
C PHE A 218 -1.49 -23.68 4.29
N ASP A 219 -2.26 -23.70 3.19
CA ASP A 219 -2.94 -24.92 2.72
C ASP A 219 -1.93 -26.00 2.33
N GLN A 220 -0.81 -25.58 1.73
CA GLN A 220 0.27 -26.46 1.29
C GLN A 220 1.43 -26.57 2.30
N ALA A 221 1.28 -25.99 3.50
CA ALA A 221 2.32 -26.00 4.52
C ALA A 221 2.57 -27.42 5.08
N VAL A 222 3.73 -27.62 5.71
CA VAL A 222 4.10 -28.91 6.31
C VAL A 222 4.40 -28.76 7.81
N PRO A 223 3.49 -29.24 8.71
CA PRO A 223 2.14 -29.74 8.45
C PRO A 223 1.14 -28.61 8.09
N PRO A 224 0.01 -28.90 7.42
CA PRO A 224 -0.96 -27.86 7.05
C PRO A 224 -1.45 -27.02 8.23
N ALA A 225 -1.75 -25.75 7.99
CA ALA A 225 -2.26 -24.85 9.02
C ALA A 225 -3.65 -25.28 9.49
N ARG A 226 -3.80 -25.65 10.76
CA ARG A 226 -5.05 -26.19 11.32
C ARG A 226 -6.20 -25.19 11.32
N ARG A 227 -5.89 -23.90 11.41
CA ARG A 227 -6.85 -22.79 11.50
C ARG A 227 -6.96 -22.00 10.19
N GLY A 228 -6.46 -22.57 9.08
CA GLY A 228 -6.40 -21.88 7.79
C GLY A 228 -5.71 -20.52 7.91
N THR A 229 -6.21 -19.52 7.18
CA THR A 229 -5.70 -18.14 7.16
C THR A 229 -6.04 -17.32 8.41
N PHE A 230 -6.87 -17.85 9.32
CA PHE A 230 -7.42 -17.10 10.44
C PHE A 230 -6.54 -17.10 11.70
N ALA A 231 -5.36 -17.73 11.66
CA ALA A 231 -4.36 -17.63 12.72
C ALA A 231 -2.96 -17.67 12.11
N PRO A 232 -1.99 -16.91 12.64
CA PRO A 232 -0.61 -17.03 12.19
C PRO A 232 -0.02 -18.39 12.55
N CYS A 233 1.04 -18.78 11.84
CA CYS A 233 1.84 -19.95 12.19
C CYS A 233 3.30 -19.55 12.35
N PHE A 234 3.96 -20.06 13.38
CA PHE A 234 5.41 -19.90 13.51
C PHE A 234 6.12 -20.78 12.50
N THR A 235 7.11 -20.21 11.80
CA THR A 235 8.10 -21.01 11.08
C THR A 235 8.97 -21.76 12.08
N ARG A 236 9.64 -22.83 11.65
CA ARG A 236 10.62 -23.55 12.49
C ARG A 236 11.77 -22.67 12.98
N ALA A 237 12.10 -21.60 12.24
CA ALA A 237 13.12 -20.64 12.63
C ALA A 237 12.61 -19.63 13.67
N GLY A 238 11.30 -19.46 13.85
CA GLY A 238 10.72 -18.57 14.86
C GLY A 238 9.80 -17.47 14.33
N PRO A 239 10.12 -16.75 13.22
CA PRO A 239 9.22 -15.72 12.70
C PRO A 239 7.84 -16.28 12.34
N ALA A 240 6.78 -15.54 12.67
CA ALA A 240 5.39 -15.90 12.37
C ALA A 240 5.00 -15.47 10.95
N ALA A 241 4.44 -16.39 10.18
CA ALA A 241 3.76 -16.06 8.94
C ALA A 241 2.30 -15.70 9.24
N PHE A 242 1.80 -14.65 8.59
CA PHE A 242 0.37 -14.34 8.49
C PHE A 242 -0.08 -14.54 7.05
N ALA A 243 -1.13 -15.31 6.84
CA ALA A 243 -1.65 -15.54 5.50
C ALA A 243 -2.72 -14.51 5.15
N ARG A 244 -2.67 -13.94 3.94
CA ARG A 244 -3.70 -12.99 3.48
C ARG A 244 -5.06 -13.67 3.35
N ASP A 245 -6.12 -12.92 3.62
CA ASP A 245 -7.48 -13.35 3.31
C ASP A 245 -7.83 -13.04 1.85
N ILE A 246 -7.99 -14.08 1.03
CA ILE A 246 -8.25 -13.92 -0.42
C ILE A 246 -9.62 -13.28 -0.68
N GLN A 247 -10.65 -13.63 0.09
CA GLN A 247 -12.01 -13.15 -0.17
C GLN A 247 -12.13 -11.66 0.14
N ALA A 248 -11.56 -11.23 1.27
CA ALA A 248 -11.43 -9.82 1.64
C ALA A 248 -10.56 -9.04 0.69
N SER A 249 -9.42 -9.58 0.28
CA SER A 249 -8.54 -8.90 -0.67
C SER A 249 -9.25 -8.69 -2.02
N ARG A 250 -9.91 -9.72 -2.57
CA ARG A 250 -10.56 -9.65 -3.89
C ARG A 250 -11.68 -8.62 -3.96
N GLN A 251 -12.45 -8.46 -2.88
CA GLN A 251 -13.57 -7.53 -2.83
C GLN A 251 -13.14 -6.06 -2.92
N VAL A 252 -11.93 -5.74 -2.46
CA VAL A 252 -11.39 -4.38 -2.46
C VAL A 252 -10.43 -4.18 -3.65
N TRP A 253 -9.71 -5.22 -4.08
CA TRP A 253 -8.72 -5.14 -5.17
C TRP A 253 -9.32 -5.16 -6.58
N SER A 254 -10.44 -5.87 -6.79
CA SER A 254 -10.93 -6.10 -8.15
C SER A 254 -11.69 -4.90 -8.71
N ALA A 255 -11.16 -4.24 -9.74
CA ALA A 255 -11.91 -3.23 -10.49
C ALA A 255 -13.09 -3.81 -11.30
N GLN A 256 -13.18 -5.14 -11.45
CA GLN A 256 -14.27 -5.79 -12.20
C GLN A 256 -15.38 -6.34 -11.32
N GLN A 257 -15.04 -6.76 -10.10
CA GLN A 257 -15.94 -7.49 -9.20
C GLN A 257 -15.96 -6.92 -7.77
N GLY A 258 -15.06 -5.97 -7.48
CA GLY A 258 -14.90 -5.33 -6.18
C GLY A 258 -15.37 -3.88 -6.21
N TYR A 259 -15.25 -3.23 -5.05
CA TYR A 259 -15.77 -1.88 -4.85
C TYR A 259 -15.24 -0.84 -5.83
N PRO A 260 -13.93 -0.77 -6.16
CA PRO A 260 -13.41 0.29 -7.03
C PRO A 260 -14.05 0.34 -8.44
N GLY A 261 -14.70 -0.74 -8.86
CA GLY A 261 -15.43 -0.80 -10.13
C GLY A 261 -16.84 -0.19 -10.10
N ASP A 262 -17.30 0.34 -8.97
CA ASP A 262 -18.65 0.91 -8.84
C ASP A 262 -18.86 2.05 -9.85
N PRO A 263 -20.00 2.10 -10.55
CA PRO A 263 -20.32 3.13 -11.53
C PRO A 263 -20.20 4.58 -11.04
N THR A 264 -20.34 4.80 -9.73
CA THR A 264 -20.35 6.13 -9.12
C THR A 264 -18.96 6.69 -8.83
N TYR A 265 -17.93 5.84 -8.74
CA TYR A 265 -16.56 6.26 -8.43
C TYR A 265 -15.86 6.97 -9.58
N ARG A 266 -14.86 7.79 -9.25
CA ARG A 266 -14.01 8.51 -10.20
C ARG A 266 -13.36 7.54 -11.19
N ASP A 267 -13.50 7.82 -12.48
CA ASP A 267 -12.85 7.02 -13.52
C ASP A 267 -11.37 7.38 -13.61
N PHE A 268 -10.50 6.41 -13.36
CA PHE A 268 -9.06 6.59 -13.42
C PHE A 268 -8.55 6.97 -14.82
N TYR A 269 -9.18 6.47 -15.90
CA TYR A 269 -8.68 6.61 -17.27
C TYR A 269 -9.24 7.83 -18.02
N ARG A 270 -10.19 8.56 -17.44
CA ARG A 270 -10.76 9.80 -18.03
C ARG A 270 -10.14 11.03 -17.37
N ASP A 271 -9.03 11.47 -17.93
CA ASP A 271 -8.23 12.60 -17.45
C ASP A 271 -8.15 13.70 -18.51
N ILE A 272 -8.16 14.97 -18.08
CA ILE A 272 -8.14 16.11 -19.01
C ILE A 272 -6.85 16.19 -19.81
N GLY A 273 -5.77 15.56 -19.37
CA GLY A 273 -4.51 15.49 -20.10
C GLY A 273 -4.59 14.73 -21.44
N PHE A 274 -5.65 13.94 -21.64
CA PHE A 274 -5.96 13.30 -22.92
C PHE A 274 -7.09 14.00 -23.69
N ASP A 275 -7.85 14.89 -23.04
CA ASP A 275 -8.98 15.60 -23.65
C ASP A 275 -8.56 16.98 -24.20
N LEU A 276 -7.59 17.63 -23.56
CA LEU A 276 -7.16 19.00 -23.87
C LEU A 276 -5.98 19.05 -24.84
N SER A 277 -5.87 20.16 -25.57
CA SER A 277 -4.72 20.38 -26.45
C SER A 277 -3.44 20.68 -25.65
N ALA A 278 -2.28 20.40 -26.24
CA ALA A 278 -0.99 20.72 -25.63
C ALA A 278 -0.84 22.21 -25.26
N LYS A 279 -1.47 23.12 -26.00
CA LYS A 279 -1.47 24.56 -25.71
C LYS A 279 -2.26 24.88 -24.44
N GLU A 280 -3.34 24.15 -24.19
CA GLU A 280 -4.18 24.32 -22.99
C GLU A 280 -3.53 23.71 -21.76
N LEU A 281 -2.78 22.61 -21.93
CA LEU A 281 -2.07 21.92 -20.85
C LEU A 281 -0.75 22.60 -20.47
N ALA A 282 -0.11 23.33 -21.41
CA ALA A 282 1.17 23.99 -21.18
C ALA A 282 1.21 24.76 -19.85
N PRO A 283 2.30 24.67 -19.08
CA PRO A 283 3.58 24.02 -19.43
C PRO A 283 3.65 22.51 -19.12
N LEU A 284 2.57 21.89 -18.65
CA LEU A 284 2.53 20.43 -18.43
C LEU A 284 2.60 19.68 -19.78
N PRO A 285 3.19 18.47 -19.81
CA PRO A 285 3.20 17.65 -21.01
C PRO A 285 1.76 17.29 -21.42
N GLY A 286 1.50 17.24 -22.73
CA GLY A 286 0.24 16.73 -23.27
C GLY A 286 0.24 15.20 -23.40
N ASN A 287 -0.94 14.61 -23.49
CA ASN A 287 -1.15 13.15 -23.58
C ASN A 287 -0.58 12.37 -22.39
N ASP A 288 -0.72 12.93 -21.19
CA ASP A 288 -0.32 12.27 -19.95
C ASP A 288 -1.36 12.55 -18.87
N PHE A 289 -1.32 11.82 -17.75
CA PHE A 289 -2.24 12.06 -16.64
C PHE A 289 -1.91 13.40 -15.95
N THR A 290 -2.92 14.24 -15.72
CA THR A 290 -2.79 15.45 -14.89
C THR A 290 -3.35 15.26 -13.48
N GLY A 291 -4.08 14.19 -13.22
CA GLY A 291 -4.79 13.95 -11.96
C GLY A 291 -6.15 14.67 -11.87
N ILE A 292 -6.51 15.49 -12.86
CA ILE A 292 -7.81 16.17 -12.92
C ILE A 292 -8.76 15.33 -13.79
N LYS A 293 -9.68 14.64 -13.12
CA LYS A 293 -10.57 13.65 -13.72
C LYS A 293 -12.03 13.98 -13.40
N TYR A 294 -12.84 14.28 -14.42
CA TYR A 294 -14.22 14.76 -14.26
C TYR A 294 -15.30 13.71 -14.44
N HIS A 295 -14.93 12.47 -14.74
CA HIS A 295 -15.89 11.44 -15.09
C HIS A 295 -15.92 10.33 -14.05
N CYS A 296 -17.05 9.65 -13.92
CA CYS A 296 -17.18 8.43 -13.13
C CYS A 296 -17.12 7.17 -14.01
N VAL A 297 -16.88 6.01 -13.38
CA VAL A 297 -16.74 4.72 -14.05
C VAL A 297 -17.95 4.43 -14.96
N THR A 298 -19.17 4.78 -14.54
CA THR A 298 -20.46 4.64 -15.27
C THR A 298 -20.85 3.21 -15.67
N GLY A 299 -19.99 2.51 -16.41
CA GLY A 299 -20.20 1.18 -16.97
C GLY A 299 -19.26 0.92 -18.15
N ARG A 300 -19.21 -0.33 -18.63
CA ARG A 300 -18.43 -0.70 -19.82
C ARG A 300 -19.19 -0.38 -21.10
N GLY A 301 -18.49 0.19 -22.09
CA GLY A 301 -19.04 0.42 -23.44
C GLY A 301 -20.12 1.50 -23.51
N VAL A 302 -20.28 2.32 -22.47
CA VAL A 302 -21.22 3.45 -22.42
C VAL A 302 -20.47 4.77 -22.32
N ALA A 303 -21.10 5.86 -22.76
CA ALA A 303 -20.55 7.20 -22.57
C ALA A 303 -20.42 7.50 -21.08
N LYS A 304 -19.24 8.00 -20.68
CA LYS A 304 -18.93 8.28 -19.28
C LYS A 304 -19.72 9.48 -18.79
N GLN A 305 -20.31 9.37 -17.61
CA GLN A 305 -21.04 10.44 -16.96
C GLN A 305 -20.10 11.31 -16.12
N ILE A 306 -20.55 12.52 -15.81
CA ILE A 306 -19.83 13.43 -14.92
C ILE A 306 -19.83 12.87 -13.50
N TYR A 307 -18.67 12.92 -12.86
CA TYR A 307 -18.45 12.45 -11.50
C TYR A 307 -19.23 13.29 -10.48
N ASP A 308 -19.99 12.64 -9.60
CA ASP A 308 -20.65 13.27 -8.46
C ASP A 308 -19.98 12.81 -7.18
N ARG A 309 -19.22 13.72 -6.57
CA ARG A 309 -18.42 13.42 -5.38
C ARG A 309 -19.28 13.02 -4.19
N ALA A 310 -20.44 13.65 -3.99
CA ALA A 310 -21.29 13.35 -2.83
C ALA A 310 -21.87 11.93 -2.92
N VAL A 311 -22.27 11.51 -4.12
CA VAL A 311 -22.76 10.14 -4.36
C VAL A 311 -21.65 9.11 -4.18
N ALA A 312 -20.44 9.42 -4.65
CA ALA A 312 -19.28 8.55 -4.53
C ALA A 312 -18.83 8.39 -3.06
N GLU A 313 -18.79 9.48 -2.29
CA GLU A 313 -18.48 9.48 -0.86
C GLU A 313 -19.47 8.60 -0.07
N GLU A 314 -20.77 8.77 -0.32
CA GLU A 314 -21.82 7.94 0.30
C GLU A 314 -21.71 6.47 -0.10
N THR A 315 -21.33 6.19 -1.35
CA THR A 315 -21.09 4.82 -1.83
C THR A 315 -19.87 4.20 -1.14
N ALA A 316 -18.77 4.94 -0.96
CA ALA A 316 -17.60 4.51 -0.18
C ALA A 316 -17.95 4.18 1.27
N ARG A 317 -18.78 5.01 1.92
CA ARG A 317 -19.28 4.72 3.26
C ARG A 317 -20.05 3.40 3.30
N ARG A 318 -21.02 3.20 2.39
CA ARG A 318 -21.81 1.96 2.31
C ARG A 318 -20.93 0.73 2.07
N HIS A 319 -19.95 0.82 1.18
CA HIS A 319 -19.00 -0.28 0.92
C HIS A 319 -18.14 -0.60 2.13
N ALA A 320 -17.74 0.41 2.91
CA ALA A 320 -16.98 0.20 4.14
C ALA A 320 -17.77 -0.57 5.20
N HIS A 321 -19.05 -0.21 5.41
CA HIS A 321 -19.94 -0.97 6.30
C HIS A 321 -20.13 -2.41 5.81
N HIS A 322 -20.44 -2.61 4.53
CA HIS A 322 -20.62 -3.94 3.95
C HIS A 322 -19.35 -4.81 4.10
N PHE A 323 -18.17 -4.24 3.93
CA PHE A 323 -16.90 -4.94 4.14
C PHE A 323 -16.75 -5.43 5.59
N ILE A 324 -17.01 -4.56 6.56
CA ILE A 324 -16.91 -4.91 7.98
C ILE A 324 -17.97 -5.93 8.39
N GLU A 325 -19.22 -5.78 7.95
CA GLU A 325 -20.29 -6.75 8.20
C GLU A 325 -19.90 -8.13 7.70
N ARG A 326 -19.30 -8.22 6.51
CA ARG A 326 -18.80 -9.49 5.96
C ARG A 326 -17.66 -10.06 6.80
N CYS A 327 -16.67 -9.24 7.19
CA CYS A 327 -15.56 -9.70 8.04
C CYS A 327 -16.08 -10.24 9.39
N VAL A 328 -17.04 -9.54 10.00
CA VAL A 328 -17.67 -9.96 11.26
C VAL A 328 -18.40 -11.29 11.09
N ALA A 329 -19.23 -11.41 10.04
CA ALA A 329 -19.96 -12.64 9.75
C ALA A 329 -19.02 -13.83 9.51
N GLU A 330 -17.94 -13.61 8.77
CA GLU A 330 -16.92 -14.62 8.48
C GLU A 330 -16.22 -15.09 9.75
N LEU A 331 -15.72 -14.16 10.59
CA LEU A 331 -15.07 -14.52 11.85
C LEU A 331 -16.02 -15.21 12.84
N GLN A 332 -17.30 -14.80 12.90
CA GLN A 332 -18.31 -15.46 13.74
C GLN A 332 -18.62 -16.89 13.27
N SER A 333 -18.51 -17.16 11.97
CA SER A 333 -18.76 -18.48 11.39
C SER A 333 -17.71 -19.53 11.80
N LEU A 334 -16.52 -19.11 12.22
CA LEU A 334 -15.41 -19.99 12.63
C LEU A 334 -15.68 -20.75 13.93
N GLN A 335 -16.66 -20.30 14.74
CA GLN A 335 -16.98 -20.89 16.04
C GLN A 335 -15.73 -21.09 16.93
N ALA A 336 -14.84 -20.10 16.93
CA ALA A 336 -13.58 -20.12 17.66
C ALA A 336 -13.79 -19.92 19.17
N ASP A 337 -14.18 -20.99 19.88
CA ASP A 337 -14.50 -20.93 21.30
C ASP A 337 -13.23 -20.99 22.21
N ASP A 338 -12.15 -21.62 21.74
CA ASP A 338 -10.89 -21.82 22.49
C ASP A 338 -9.69 -21.06 21.90
N TRP A 339 -9.91 -20.18 20.92
CA TRP A 339 -8.85 -19.40 20.29
C TRP A 339 -9.33 -18.06 19.73
N ASN A 340 -8.39 -17.16 19.45
CA ASN A 340 -8.68 -15.85 18.91
C ASN A 340 -8.36 -15.79 17.41
N PRO A 341 -9.37 -15.68 16.52
CA PRO A 341 -9.13 -15.57 15.09
C PRO A 341 -8.69 -14.15 14.70
N ILE A 342 -7.83 -14.07 13.69
CA ILE A 342 -7.40 -12.83 13.04
C ILE A 342 -7.52 -12.94 11.53
N MET A 343 -8.19 -11.98 10.91
CA MET A 343 -8.20 -11.82 9.46
C MET A 343 -7.09 -10.84 9.07
N THR A 344 -6.17 -11.26 8.19
CA THR A 344 -5.07 -10.40 7.71
C THR A 344 -5.37 -9.93 6.30
N VAL A 345 -5.52 -8.62 6.11
CA VAL A 345 -5.93 -8.04 4.82
C VAL A 345 -4.90 -7.00 4.38
N PRO A 346 -3.93 -7.40 3.53
CA PRO A 346 -2.96 -6.50 2.94
C PRO A 346 -3.46 -5.87 1.64
N PHE A 347 -3.06 -4.63 1.39
CA PHE A 347 -3.33 -3.89 0.16
C PHE A 347 -2.13 -3.02 -0.21
N ASP A 348 -1.94 -2.74 -1.49
CA ASP A 348 -1.06 -1.62 -1.88
C ASP A 348 -1.66 -0.30 -1.39
N ALA A 349 -0.82 0.58 -0.86
CA ALA A 349 -1.26 1.87 -0.32
C ALA A 349 -1.84 2.76 -1.43
N GLU A 350 -1.23 2.71 -2.62
CA GLU A 350 -1.61 3.46 -3.80
C GLU A 350 -2.98 3.03 -4.35
N LEU A 351 -3.53 1.88 -3.93
CA LEU A 351 -4.93 1.57 -4.19
C LEU A 351 -5.83 2.67 -3.63
N PHE A 352 -5.54 3.14 -2.41
CA PHE A 352 -6.37 4.11 -1.71
C PHE A 352 -5.96 5.53 -2.08
N GLY A 353 -6.70 6.08 -3.03
CA GLY A 353 -6.66 7.47 -3.44
C GLY A 353 -6.13 7.66 -4.85
N HIS A 354 -5.11 6.90 -5.26
CA HIS A 354 -4.59 6.98 -6.63
C HIS A 354 -5.43 6.13 -7.60
N TRP A 355 -5.40 4.79 -7.47
CA TRP A 355 -6.19 3.90 -8.33
C TRP A 355 -7.69 3.98 -8.04
N TRP A 356 -8.06 4.08 -6.75
CA TRP A 356 -9.42 4.27 -6.28
C TRP A 356 -9.51 5.54 -5.45
N PHE A 357 -10.04 6.60 -6.05
CA PHE A 357 -9.99 7.95 -5.49
C PHE A 357 -10.63 8.09 -4.11
N GLU A 358 -11.74 7.39 -3.90
CA GLU A 358 -12.52 7.42 -2.68
C GLU A 358 -11.96 6.46 -1.62
N GLY A 359 -10.86 5.77 -1.92
CA GLY A 359 -10.21 4.81 -1.04
C GLY A 359 -9.87 5.33 0.37
N PRO A 360 -9.31 6.55 0.56
CA PRO A 360 -9.07 7.09 1.89
C PRO A 360 -10.36 7.33 2.68
N ILE A 361 -11.46 7.67 2.00
CA ILE A 361 -12.78 7.86 2.60
C ILE A 361 -13.38 6.51 3.00
N PHE A 362 -13.26 5.51 2.13
CA PHE A 362 -13.60 4.13 2.46
C PHE A 362 -12.83 3.63 3.69
N LEU A 363 -11.51 3.84 3.76
CA LEU A 363 -10.70 3.44 4.92
C LEU A 363 -11.11 4.16 6.20
N GLU A 364 -11.40 5.46 6.14
CA GLU A 364 -11.90 6.22 7.30
C GLU A 364 -13.19 5.59 7.83
N HIS A 365 -14.15 5.33 6.94
CA HIS A 365 -15.42 4.70 7.30
C HIS A 365 -15.30 3.23 7.69
N LEU A 366 -14.31 2.51 7.16
CA LEU A 366 -14.03 1.13 7.54
C LEU A 366 -13.57 1.06 8.99
N ILE A 367 -12.66 1.96 9.39
CA ILE A 367 -12.19 2.06 10.78
C ILE A 367 -13.35 2.42 11.73
N LEU A 368 -14.21 3.35 11.33
CA LEU A 368 -15.39 3.72 12.12
C LEU A 368 -16.39 2.56 12.23
N ALA A 369 -16.71 1.89 11.11
CA ALA A 369 -17.61 0.75 11.08
C ALA A 369 -17.06 -0.45 11.88
N ALA A 370 -15.74 -0.67 11.89
CA ALA A 370 -15.10 -1.70 12.72
C ALA A 370 -15.35 -1.42 14.22
N ALA A 371 -15.19 -0.16 14.65
CA ALA A 371 -15.46 0.25 16.02
C ALA A 371 -16.95 0.09 16.40
N GLU A 372 -17.86 0.48 15.51
CA GLU A 372 -19.31 0.32 15.70
C GLU A 372 -19.73 -1.15 15.86
N ASN A 373 -19.14 -2.03 15.06
CA ASN A 373 -19.37 -3.48 15.09
C ASN A 373 -18.54 -4.21 16.17
N LYS A 374 -17.76 -3.47 16.97
CA LYS A 374 -16.86 -4.02 17.99
C LYS A 374 -15.87 -5.05 17.45
N LEU A 375 -15.47 -4.91 16.17
CA LEU A 375 -14.39 -5.67 15.56
C LEU A 375 -13.07 -4.96 15.86
N PRO A 376 -12.20 -5.51 16.74
CA PRO A 376 -10.92 -4.90 17.03
C PRO A 376 -10.03 -4.87 15.79
N LEU A 377 -9.59 -3.66 15.43
CA LEU A 377 -8.44 -3.50 14.56
C LEU A 377 -7.17 -3.67 15.40
N ILE A 378 -6.27 -4.55 14.97
CA ILE A 378 -5.07 -4.91 15.71
C ILE A 378 -3.86 -4.95 14.76
N THR A 379 -2.66 -4.66 15.28
CA THR A 379 -1.44 -4.91 14.51
C THR A 379 -0.96 -6.35 14.70
N PRO A 380 -0.23 -6.93 13.72
CA PRO A 380 0.29 -8.29 13.87
C PRO A 380 1.21 -8.46 15.09
N SER A 381 2.02 -7.44 15.45
CA SER A 381 2.85 -7.48 16.67
C SER A 381 2.00 -7.57 17.94
N GLU A 382 0.99 -6.69 18.08
CA GLU A 382 0.09 -6.72 19.24
C GLU A 382 -0.69 -8.04 19.34
N PHE A 383 -1.09 -8.60 18.19
CA PHE A 383 -1.75 -9.90 18.16
C PHE A 383 -0.84 -11.02 18.70
N LEU A 384 0.42 -11.07 18.28
CA LEU A 384 1.38 -12.08 18.76
C LEU A 384 1.72 -11.91 20.25
N GLU A 385 1.78 -10.67 20.75
CA GLU A 385 1.96 -10.41 22.18
C GLU A 385 0.78 -10.94 23.01
N GLN A 386 -0.44 -10.77 22.53
CA GLN A 386 -1.66 -11.25 23.19
C GLN A 386 -1.89 -12.76 22.99
N ASN A 387 -1.33 -13.34 21.93
CA ASN A 387 -1.54 -14.74 21.53
C ASN A 387 -0.18 -15.42 21.26
N PRO A 388 0.65 -15.64 22.29
CA PRO A 388 2.05 -16.07 22.12
C PRO A 388 2.19 -17.53 21.65
N THR A 389 1.13 -18.33 21.72
CA THR A 389 1.15 -19.74 21.32
C THR A 389 0.46 -19.92 19.98
N GLN A 390 1.22 -20.32 18.96
CA GLN A 390 0.73 -20.58 17.61
C GLN A 390 1.23 -21.94 17.11
N GLN A 391 0.59 -22.46 16.07
CA GLN A 391 1.06 -23.68 15.43
C GLN A 391 2.44 -23.44 14.81
N VAL A 392 3.34 -24.42 14.95
CA VAL A 392 4.58 -24.46 14.17
C VAL A 392 4.31 -25.17 12.85
N THR A 393 4.66 -24.53 11.74
CA THR A 393 4.62 -25.11 10.40
C THR A 393 5.80 -24.64 9.54
N GLU A 394 5.92 -25.18 8.34
CA GLU A 394 6.79 -24.67 7.28
C GLU A 394 5.87 -24.25 6.13
N PRO A 395 5.58 -22.93 5.96
CA PRO A 395 4.76 -22.46 4.85
C PRO A 395 5.37 -22.85 3.51
N ALA A 396 4.52 -23.15 2.53
CA ALA A 396 4.97 -23.46 1.18
C ALA A 396 5.51 -22.21 0.46
N THR A 397 6.29 -22.43 -0.60
CA THR A 397 6.69 -21.37 -1.53
C THR A 397 5.44 -20.73 -2.13
N SER A 398 5.38 -19.42 -2.08
CA SER A 398 4.20 -18.65 -2.50
C SER A 398 4.59 -17.24 -2.92
N SER A 399 3.69 -16.57 -3.63
CA SER A 399 3.64 -15.13 -3.80
C SER A 399 2.18 -14.71 -3.82
N TRP A 400 1.90 -13.42 -3.67
CA TRP A 400 0.56 -12.89 -3.82
C TRP A 400 0.20 -12.49 -5.27
N GLY A 401 1.12 -12.73 -6.22
CA GLY A 401 1.00 -12.44 -7.64
C GLY A 401 0.05 -13.39 -8.37
N ASP A 402 0.00 -13.29 -9.71
CA ASP A 402 -0.86 -14.15 -10.52
C ASP A 402 -0.53 -15.64 -10.30
N GLN A 403 -1.59 -16.44 -10.19
CA GLN A 403 -1.54 -17.87 -9.81
C GLN A 403 -0.90 -18.20 -8.44
N GLY A 404 -0.51 -17.20 -7.65
CA GLY A 404 0.06 -17.40 -6.32
C GLY A 404 1.54 -17.82 -6.31
N PHE A 405 2.23 -17.80 -7.45
CA PHE A 405 3.61 -18.27 -7.54
C PHE A 405 4.52 -17.20 -8.16
N LEU A 406 5.72 -17.59 -8.57
CA LEU A 406 6.73 -16.64 -9.06
C LEU A 406 6.61 -16.37 -10.57
N ASP A 407 5.63 -16.94 -11.27
CA ASP A 407 5.51 -16.92 -12.74
C ASP A 407 5.45 -15.50 -13.32
N VAL A 408 4.90 -14.52 -12.59
CA VAL A 408 4.89 -13.10 -13.03
C VAL A 408 6.31 -12.56 -13.25
N TRP A 409 7.26 -12.98 -12.43
CA TRP A 409 8.65 -12.54 -12.52
C TRP A 409 9.52 -13.56 -13.22
N LEU A 410 9.23 -14.86 -13.10
CA LEU A 410 10.03 -15.97 -13.60
C LEU A 410 9.37 -16.64 -14.80
N ASP A 411 9.20 -15.89 -15.90
CA ASP A 411 8.72 -16.43 -17.18
C ASP A 411 9.78 -16.35 -18.30
N GLN A 412 9.39 -16.78 -19.50
CA GLN A 412 10.25 -16.74 -20.68
C GLN A 412 10.61 -15.31 -21.11
N LYS A 413 9.74 -14.31 -20.85
CA LYS A 413 9.97 -12.90 -21.22
C LYS A 413 11.03 -12.26 -20.33
N CYS A 414 11.08 -12.65 -19.05
CA CYS A 414 12.05 -12.20 -18.07
C CYS A 414 13.32 -13.06 -18.02
N GLY A 415 13.31 -14.24 -18.67
CA GLY A 415 14.38 -15.23 -18.62
C GLY A 415 15.80 -14.71 -18.92
N TRP A 416 15.91 -13.69 -19.78
CA TRP A 416 17.20 -13.09 -20.15
C TRP A 416 17.86 -12.32 -19.00
N ILE A 417 17.11 -11.85 -18.00
CA ILE A 417 17.62 -11.04 -16.87
C ILE A 417 18.46 -11.89 -15.92
N TYR A 418 18.04 -13.13 -15.67
CA TYR A 418 18.57 -13.96 -14.58
C TYR A 418 20.06 -14.34 -14.71
N PRO A 419 20.59 -14.71 -15.88
CA PRO A 419 22.02 -14.96 -16.03
C PRO A 419 22.88 -13.74 -15.69
N HIS A 420 22.42 -12.53 -16.06
CA HIS A 420 23.10 -11.28 -15.73
C HIS A 420 23.04 -11.00 -14.23
N LEU A 421 21.86 -11.18 -13.62
CA LEU A 421 21.67 -10.99 -12.19
C LEU A 421 22.54 -11.93 -11.35
N LEU A 422 22.59 -13.22 -11.72
CA LEU A 422 23.42 -14.22 -11.06
C LEU A 422 24.91 -13.90 -11.20
N THR A 423 25.34 -13.45 -12.39
CA THR A 423 26.73 -13.04 -12.63
C THR A 423 27.09 -11.82 -11.78
N ALA A 424 26.22 -10.82 -11.70
CA ALA A 424 26.43 -9.63 -10.87
C ALA A 424 26.53 -10.01 -9.39
N ASN A 425 25.61 -10.83 -8.87
CA ASN A 425 25.62 -11.30 -7.49
C ASN A 425 26.90 -12.07 -7.14
N SER A 426 27.34 -12.96 -8.03
CA SER A 426 28.57 -13.75 -7.85
C SER A 426 29.81 -12.86 -7.80
N ARG A 427 29.92 -11.89 -8.73
CA ARG A 427 31.02 -10.92 -8.75
C ARG A 427 31.03 -10.04 -7.50
N MET A 428 29.87 -9.49 -7.12
CA MET A 428 29.77 -8.65 -5.93
C MET A 428 30.15 -9.42 -4.66
N THR A 429 29.71 -10.67 -4.54
CA THR A 429 30.07 -11.55 -3.42
C THR A 429 31.58 -11.80 -3.35
N ALA A 430 32.24 -12.01 -4.49
CA ALA A 430 33.69 -12.19 -4.54
C ALA A 430 34.43 -10.91 -4.12
N LEU A 431 33.99 -9.74 -4.62
CA LEU A 431 34.57 -8.44 -4.28
C LEU A 431 34.42 -8.12 -2.79
N ALA A 432 33.23 -8.31 -2.23
CA ALA A 432 32.95 -8.05 -0.82
C ALA A 432 33.77 -8.91 0.16
N LYS A 433 34.21 -10.11 -0.27
CA LYS A 433 35.07 -11.00 0.53
C LYS A 433 36.57 -10.74 0.34
N SER A 434 36.93 -10.00 -0.71
CA SER A 434 38.33 -9.66 -1.03
C SER A 434 38.82 -8.36 -0.39
N CYS A 435 37.87 -7.55 0.09
CA CYS A 435 38.13 -6.44 1.01
C CYS A 435 38.16 -6.97 2.45
#